data_AF-A0A359AYA6-F1
#
_entry.id   AF-A0A359AYA6-F1
#
_cell.length_a   1.000
_cell.length_b   1.000
_cell.length_c   1.000
_cell.angle_alpha   90.00
_cell.angle_beta   90.00
_cell.angle_gamma   90.00
#
_symmetry.space_group_name_H-M   'P 1'
#
loop_
_entity.id
_entity.type
_entity.pdbx_description
1 polymer ?
#
loop_
_entity_poly.entity_id
_entity_poly.type
_entity_poly.pdbx_seq_one_letter_code
_entity_poly.pdbx_strand_id
1 'polypeptide(L)' 'MKLDWKPGTMIYPLPAVMVSCGATAEEQNICTVSWVGTLCTNPPMAYISLRP' A
#
# COMPACT_ATOMS: atom_id res chain seq x y z
N MET A 1 14.01 -21.78 -20.64
CA MET A 1 12.78 -22.34 -20.03
C MET A 1 12.36 -21.39 -18.92
N LYS A 2 11.12 -20.92 -18.88
CA LYS A 2 10.62 -20.12 -17.75
C LYS A 2 10.23 -21.09 -16.63
N LEU A 3 10.45 -20.70 -15.38
CA LEU A 3 9.97 -21.44 -14.23
C LEU A 3 8.47 -21.16 -14.07
N ASP A 4 7.66 -22.20 -13.93
CA ASP A 4 6.23 -22.07 -13.65
C ASP A 4 6.03 -22.01 -12.13
N TRP A 5 5.64 -20.84 -11.64
CA TRP A 5 5.36 -20.60 -10.22
C TRP A 5 3.86 -20.68 -9.96
N LYS A 6 3.47 -21.07 -8.74
CA LYS A 6 2.07 -20.91 -8.30
C LYS A 6 1.71 -19.43 -8.29
N PRO A 7 0.47 -19.05 -8.65
CA PRO A 7 0.01 -17.67 -8.54
C PRO A 7 0.20 -17.11 -7.13
N GLY A 8 0.64 -15.87 -7.05
CA GLY A 8 0.90 -15.18 -5.80
C GLY A 8 1.13 -13.70 -6.02
N THR A 9 1.23 -12.95 -4.93
CA THR A 9 1.43 -11.50 -4.96
C THR A 9 2.90 -11.16 -5.20
N MET A 10 3.34 -11.33 -6.45
CA MET A 10 4.76 -11.25 -6.85
C MET A 10 5.06 -10.00 -7.68
N ILE A 11 4.36 -8.89 -7.44
CA ILE A 11 4.67 -7.62 -8.10
C ILE A 11 5.98 -7.09 -7.53
N TYR A 12 6.90 -6.65 -8.39
CA TYR A 12 8.17 -6.02 -8.00
C TYR A 12 8.55 -4.89 -8.98
N PRO A 13 9.10 -3.76 -8.50
CA PRO A 13 9.29 -3.42 -7.09
C PRO A 13 7.95 -3.10 -6.40
N LEU A 14 7.89 -3.34 -5.09
CA LEU A 14 6.81 -2.81 -4.25
C LEU A 14 7.30 -1.57 -3.50
N PRO A 15 6.46 -0.53 -3.39
CA PRO A 15 6.78 0.61 -2.56
C PRO A 15 6.78 0.23 -1.07
N ALA A 16 7.61 0.91 -0.29
CA ALA A 16 7.61 0.83 1.17
C ALA A 16 7.12 2.17 1.72
N VAL A 17 5.82 2.28 1.99
CA VAL A 17 5.18 3.52 2.47
C VAL A 17 4.75 3.36 3.92
N MET A 18 4.95 4.41 4.72
CA MET A 18 4.35 4.51 6.06
C MET A 18 3.07 5.34 5.99
N VAL A 19 1.96 4.79 6.48
CA VAL A 19 0.66 5.47 6.56
C VAL A 19 0.38 5.76 8.03
N SER A 20 0.26 7.04 8.37
CA SER A 20 -0.16 7.50 9.70
C SER A 20 -1.66 7.81 9.76
N CYS A 21 -2.29 7.58 10.90
CA CYS A 21 -3.68 7.97 11.17
C CYS A 21 -3.88 8.32 12.66
N GLY A 22 -5.04 8.90 12.99
CA GLY A 22 -5.42 9.31 14.34
C GLY A 22 -5.88 10.77 14.35
N ALA A 23 -7.00 11.07 15.04
CA ALA A 23 -7.50 12.43 15.18
C ALA A 23 -6.98 13.11 16.46
N THR A 24 -6.74 12.34 17.51
CA THR A 24 -6.13 12.80 18.77
C THR A 24 -4.75 12.18 19.00
N ALA A 25 -4.03 12.65 20.03
CA ALA A 25 -2.72 12.13 20.40
C ALA A 25 -2.78 10.65 20.83
N GLU A 26 -3.87 10.26 21.48
CA GLU A 26 -4.10 8.90 21.97
C GLU A 26 -4.43 7.91 20.84
N GLU A 27 -4.90 8.41 19.69
CA GLU A 27 -5.26 7.62 18.51
C GLU A 27 -4.13 7.49 17.48
N GLN A 28 -3.00 8.18 17.70
CA GLN A 28 -1.91 8.21 16.73
C GLN A 28 -1.36 6.80 16.46
N ASN A 29 -1.34 6.42 15.19
CA ASN A 29 -0.80 5.15 14.76
C ASN A 29 -0.09 5.30 13.41
N ILE A 30 0.83 4.38 13.12
CA ILE A 30 1.55 4.30 11.85
C ILE A 30 1.73 2.84 11.43
N CYS A 31 1.49 2.54 10.16
CA CYS A 31 1.68 1.20 9.60
C CYS A 31 2.41 1.23 8.27
N THR A 32 3.12 0.15 7.94
CA THR A 32 3.79 -0.02 6.64
C THR A 32 2.84 -0.66 5.63
N VAL A 33 2.72 -0.07 4.45
CA VAL A 33 1.83 -0.55 3.37
C VAL A 33 2.60 -0.63 2.05
N SER A 34 2.52 -1.79 1.40
CA SER A 34 3.07 -2.01 0.05
C SER A 34 2.00 -2.10 -1.05
N TRP A 35 0.75 -2.36 -0.68
CA TRP A 35 -0.40 -2.28 -1.58
C TRP A 35 -0.90 -0.84 -1.64
N VAL A 36 -0.15 -0.01 -2.36
CA VAL A 36 -0.34 1.42 -2.48
C VAL A 36 0.08 1.88 -3.87
N GLY A 37 -0.53 2.97 -4.36
CA GLY A 37 -0.09 3.61 -5.59
C GLY A 37 -0.86 4.89 -5.91
N THR A 38 -0.38 5.62 -6.91
CA THR A 38 -1.12 6.73 -7.52
C THR A 38 -2.35 6.18 -8.25
N LEU A 39 -3.51 6.71 -7.93
CA LEU A 39 -4.80 6.30 -8.50
C LEU A 39 -5.10 7.07 -9.79
N CYS A 40 -5.07 8.39 -9.73
CA CYS A 40 -5.23 9.26 -10.90
C CYS A 40 -4.60 10.64 -10.68
N THR A 41 -4.46 11.40 -11.77
CA THR A 41 -3.86 12.75 -11.77
C THR A 41 -4.87 13.86 -11.50
N ASN A 42 -6.14 13.67 -11.85
CA ASN A 42 -7.18 14.69 -11.69
C ASN A 42 -8.52 14.10 -11.18
N PRO A 43 -8.95 14.45 -9.97
CA PRO A 43 -8.13 15.07 -8.91
C PRO A 43 -6.94 14.14 -8.55
N PRO A 44 -5.79 14.67 -8.10
CA PRO A 44 -4.66 13.83 -7.74
C PRO A 44 -5.01 12.96 -6.53
N MET A 45 -4.98 11.64 -6.71
CA MET A 45 -5.37 10.67 -5.69
C MET A 45 -4.35 9.54 -5.57
N ALA A 46 -4.23 9.01 -4.36
CA ALA A 46 -3.54 7.76 -4.06
C ALA A 46 -4.51 6.79 -3.39
N TYR A 47 -4.23 5.50 -3.48
CA TYR A 47 -5.01 4.46 -2.80
C TYR A 47 -4.10 3.62 -1.91
N ILE A 48 -4.66 3.08 -0.82
CA ILE A 48 -4.04 2.05 0.02
C ILE A 48 -5.04 0.91 0.22
N SER A 49 -4.55 -0.33 0.30
CA SER A 49 -5.35 -1.47 0.72
C SER A 49 -4.96 -1.89 2.14
N LEU A 50 -5.89 -1.72 3.08
CA LEU A 50 -5.74 -2.11 4.48
C LEU A 50 -6.64 -3.30 4.81
N ARG A 51 -6.20 -4.14 5.76
CA ARG A 51 -7.05 -5.19 6.33
C ARG A 51 -7.86 -4.60 7.50
N PRO A 52 -9.18 -4.84 7.57
CA PRO A 52 -10.01 -4.45 8.72
C PRO A 52 -9.59 -5.14 10.03
#